data_AF-A0A3P9HKF0-F1
#
_entry.id   AF-A0A3P9HKF0-F1
#
_cell.length_a   1.000
_cell.length_b   1.000
_cell.length_c   1.000
_cell.angle_alpha   90.00
_cell.angle_beta   90.00
_cell.angle_gamma   90.00
#
_symmetry.space_group_name_H-M   'P 1'
#
loop_
_entity.id
_entity.type
_entity.pdbx_description
1 polymer ?
#
loop_
_entity_poly.entity_id
_entity_poly.type
_entity_poly.pdbx_seq_one_letter_code
_entity_poly.pdbx_strand_id
1 'polypeptide(L)'
;MHFKIRPAKKEDCKEISRLIMELAVYENMPDQVKIAHEELERDGFGENPFFQCLVAEVPEEHKSKEGNGIGKGLLCKVAEVGKKKECVRLQLSVLDWNTPSRDFYAAKGAQDLTVSEGWHAIRFDGPSLDNLAKEAAKI
;
A
#
# COMPACT_ATOMS: atom_id res chain seq x y z
N MET A 1 2.08 -6.08 23.36
CA MET A 1 1.43 -5.85 22.05
C MET A 1 0.90 -7.20 21.60
N HIS A 2 -0.38 -7.31 21.27
CA HIS A 2 -1.02 -8.59 20.91
C HIS A 2 -0.81 -8.96 19.43
N PHE A 3 0.22 -8.42 18.79
CA PHE A 3 0.57 -8.69 17.40
C PHE A 3 2.05 -8.46 17.15
N LYS A 4 2.59 -9.08 16.09
CA LYS A 4 3.98 -8.93 15.65
C LYS A 4 4.01 -8.40 14.23
N ILE A 5 4.77 -7.33 14.00
CA ILE A 5 5.03 -6.82 12.66
C ILE A 5 6.35 -7.38 12.15
N ARG A 6 6.32 -7.95 10.95
CA ARG A 6 7.51 -8.50 10.28
C ARG A 6 7.46 -8.28 8.78
N PRO A 7 8.62 -8.36 8.09
CA PRO A 7 8.63 -8.53 6.64
C PRO A 7 7.75 -9.70 6.23
N ALA A 8 7.01 -9.51 5.13
CA ALA A 8 6.33 -10.60 4.47
C ALA A 8 7.34 -11.64 3.96
N LYS A 9 6.87 -12.87 3.84
CA LYS A 9 7.54 -13.98 3.17
C LYS A 9 6.68 -14.41 2.00
N LYS A 10 7.26 -15.21 1.10
CA LYS A 10 6.57 -15.72 -0.08
C LYS A 10 5.27 -16.44 0.27
N GLU A 11 5.25 -17.16 1.40
CA GLU A 11 4.07 -17.90 1.87
C GLU A 11 2.90 -16.99 2.30
N ASP A 12 3.16 -15.71 2.59
CA ASP A 12 2.14 -14.75 2.97
C ASP A 12 1.35 -14.21 1.74
N CYS A 13 1.82 -14.45 0.51
CA CYS A 13 1.24 -13.85 -0.71
C CYS A 13 -0.25 -14.14 -0.89
N LYS A 14 -0.72 -15.32 -0.47
CA LYS A 14 -2.15 -15.67 -0.52
C LYS A 14 -2.99 -14.79 0.40
N GLU A 15 -2.53 -14.58 1.63
CA GLU A 15 -3.20 -13.71 2.59
C GLU A 15 -3.09 -12.23 2.20
N ILE A 16 -1.94 -11.81 1.65
CA ILE A 16 -1.76 -10.46 1.12
C ILE A 16 -2.74 -10.22 -0.03
N SER A 17 -2.87 -11.16 -0.97
CA SER A 17 -3.82 -11.07 -2.08
C SER A 17 -5.27 -10.97 -1.58
N ARG A 18 -5.64 -11.74 -0.55
CA ARG A 18 -6.97 -11.65 0.09
C ARG A 18 -7.20 -10.26 0.69
N LEU A 19 -6.24 -9.73 1.45
CA LEU A 19 -6.35 -8.41 2.08
C LEU A 19 -6.40 -7.26 1.06
N ILE A 20 -5.67 -7.37 -0.06
CA ILE A 20 -5.77 -6.42 -1.18
C ILE A 20 -7.18 -6.41 -1.75
N MET A 21 -7.79 -7.59 -1.96
CA MET A 21 -9.17 -7.68 -2.44
C MET A 21 -10.17 -7.11 -1.43
N GLU A 22 -9.99 -7.40 -0.13
CA GLU A 22 -10.84 -6.82 0.92
C GLU A 22 -10.77 -5.30 0.98
N LEU A 23 -9.57 -4.73 0.83
CA LEU A 23 -9.39 -3.28 0.73
C LEU A 23 -10.09 -2.73 -0.52
N ALA A 24 -9.94 -3.37 -1.67
CA ALA A 24 -10.57 -2.92 -2.90
C ALA A 24 -12.11 -2.97 -2.81
N VAL A 25 -12.68 -3.98 -2.14
CA VAL A 25 -14.11 -4.03 -1.84
C VAL A 25 -14.52 -2.88 -0.91
N TYR A 26 -13.75 -2.60 0.14
CA TYR A 26 -14.00 -1.46 1.03
C TYR A 26 -13.96 -0.11 0.29
N GLU A 27 -13.09 -0.01 -0.72
CA GLU A 27 -12.94 1.19 -1.57
C GLU A 27 -13.93 1.25 -2.74
N ASN A 28 -14.87 0.29 -2.86
CA ASN A 28 -15.81 0.15 -3.98
C ASN A 28 -15.13 0.01 -5.36
N MET A 29 -13.96 -0.63 -5.41
CA MET A 29 -13.16 -0.83 -6.62
C MET A 29 -12.65 -2.28 -6.79
N PRO A 30 -13.44 -3.35 -6.53
CA PRO A 30 -12.95 -4.73 -6.62
C PRO A 30 -12.47 -5.10 -8.05
N ASP A 31 -13.17 -4.61 -9.08
CA ASP A 31 -12.84 -4.90 -10.49
C ASP A 31 -11.51 -4.29 -10.95
N GLN A 32 -10.92 -3.39 -10.16
CA GLN A 32 -9.61 -2.79 -10.44
C GLN A 32 -8.45 -3.68 -9.97
N VAL A 33 -8.71 -4.71 -9.15
CA VAL A 33 -7.69 -5.64 -8.69
C VAL A 33 -7.34 -6.63 -9.81
N LYS A 34 -6.23 -6.36 -10.49
CA LYS A 34 -5.70 -7.21 -11.58
C LYS A 34 -4.59 -8.15 -11.14
N ILE A 35 -4.10 -7.98 -9.92
CA ILE A 35 -2.96 -8.73 -9.37
C ILE A 35 -3.45 -9.96 -8.60
N ALA A 36 -2.83 -11.12 -8.84
CA ALA A 36 -3.03 -12.33 -8.05
C ALA A 36 -1.77 -12.65 -7.23
N HIS A 37 -1.85 -13.71 -6.41
CA HIS A 37 -0.76 -14.07 -5.50
C HIS A 37 0.51 -14.51 -6.23
N GLU A 38 0.39 -15.08 -7.42
CA GLU A 38 1.52 -15.49 -8.26
C GLU A 38 2.34 -14.27 -8.73
N GLU A 39 1.70 -13.17 -9.12
CA GLU A 39 2.40 -11.93 -9.45
C GLU A 39 3.04 -11.30 -8.20
N LEU A 40 2.39 -11.36 -7.03
CA LEU A 40 2.98 -10.89 -5.78
C LEU A 40 4.25 -11.67 -5.42
N GLU A 41 4.23 -13.00 -5.60
CA GLU A 41 5.39 -13.86 -5.40
C GLU A 41 6.54 -13.49 -6.35
N ARG A 42 6.23 -13.31 -7.64
CA ARG A 42 7.21 -12.96 -8.67
C ARG A 42 7.83 -11.59 -8.41
N ASP A 43 7.01 -10.58 -8.18
CA ASP A 43 7.41 -9.16 -8.17
C ASP A 43 7.93 -8.71 -6.79
N GLY A 44 7.53 -9.39 -5.70
CA GLY A 44 7.92 -9.05 -4.34
C GLY A 44 9.10 -9.84 -3.78
N PHE A 45 9.43 -10.99 -4.38
CA PHE A 45 10.41 -11.95 -3.82
C PHE A 45 11.45 -12.46 -4.83
N GLY A 46 11.51 -11.86 -6.02
CA GLY A 46 12.60 -12.10 -6.99
C GLY A 46 13.93 -11.44 -6.58
N GLU A 47 14.95 -11.55 -7.43
CA GLU A 47 16.28 -10.95 -7.19
C GLU A 47 16.24 -9.42 -7.03
N ASN A 48 15.34 -8.75 -7.78
CA ASN A 48 15.16 -7.30 -7.75
C ASN A 48 13.67 -6.97 -7.52
N PRO A 49 13.20 -6.99 -6.27
CA PRO A 49 11.77 -6.83 -5.98
C PRO A 49 11.26 -5.41 -6.24
N PHE A 50 10.07 -5.29 -6.83
CA PHE A 50 9.43 -4.01 -7.13
C PHE A 50 8.78 -3.36 -5.92
N PHE A 51 8.40 -4.17 -4.92
CA PHE A 51 7.82 -3.68 -3.67
C PHE A 51 8.38 -4.46 -2.47
N GLN A 52 8.17 -3.89 -1.29
CA GLN A 52 8.39 -4.56 -0.01
C GLN A 52 7.08 -4.57 0.76
N CYS A 53 6.77 -5.68 1.43
CA CYS A 53 5.55 -5.82 2.20
C CYS A 53 5.87 -6.12 3.68
N LEU A 54 5.08 -5.53 4.58
CA LEU A 54 5.08 -5.81 6.01
C LEU A 54 3.72 -6.42 6.36
N VAL A 55 3.74 -7.48 7.17
CA VAL A 55 2.53 -8.13 7.68
C VAL A 55 2.46 -7.98 9.19
N ALA A 56 1.24 -7.93 9.70
CA ALA A 56 0.95 -8.02 11.13
C ALA A 56 0.40 -9.42 11.43
N GLU A 57 1.16 -10.22 12.18
CA GLU A 57 0.72 -11.50 12.70
C GLU A 57 -0.02 -11.28 14.02
N VAL A 58 -1.28 -11.70 14.07
CA VAL A 58 -2.14 -11.60 15.24
C VAL A 58 -2.52 -13.03 15.66
N PRO A 59 -2.25 -13.45 16.90
CA PRO A 59 -2.74 -14.72 17.42
C PRO A 59 -4.26 -14.80 17.33
N GLU A 60 -4.81 -16.00 17.12
CA GLU A 60 -6.24 -16.20 16.87
C GLU A 60 -7.11 -15.65 18.01
N GLU A 61 -6.66 -15.85 19.24
CA GLU A 61 -7.31 -15.38 20.46
C GLU A 61 -7.37 -13.86 20.60
N HIS A 62 -6.60 -13.13 19.79
CA HIS A 62 -6.51 -11.67 19.79
C HIS A 62 -7.04 -11.02 18.50
N LYS A 63 -7.55 -11.82 17.55
CA LYS A 63 -8.19 -11.28 16.35
C LYS A 63 -9.50 -10.60 16.73
N SER A 64 -9.61 -9.32 16.40
CA SER A 64 -10.86 -8.57 16.53
C SER A 64 -11.08 -7.72 15.28
N LYS A 65 -12.32 -7.27 15.09
CA LYS A 65 -12.67 -6.30 14.03
C LYS A 65 -12.17 -4.88 14.36
N GLU A 66 -11.72 -4.65 15.59
CA GLU A 66 -11.27 -3.36 16.05
C GLU A 66 -9.78 -3.17 15.75
N GLY A 67 -9.41 -1.96 15.34
CA GLY A 67 -8.03 -1.60 15.07
C GLY A 67 -7.22 -1.55 16.37
N ASN A 68 -6.68 -2.68 16.81
CA ASN A 68 -5.83 -2.84 18.01
C ASN A 68 -4.44 -2.17 17.88
N GLY A 69 -4.35 -1.00 17.24
CA GLY A 69 -3.10 -0.30 16.96
C GLY A 69 -2.29 -0.88 15.80
N ILE A 70 -2.79 -1.89 15.09
CA ILE A 70 -2.10 -2.55 13.97
C ILE A 70 -1.73 -1.54 12.88
N GLY A 71 -2.67 -0.71 12.44
CA GLY A 71 -2.41 0.31 11.41
C GLY A 71 -1.33 1.32 11.82
N LYS A 72 -1.33 1.75 13.10
CA LYS A 72 -0.25 2.59 13.66
C LYS A 72 1.08 1.85 13.62
N GLY A 73 1.11 0.59 14.06
CA GLY A 73 2.33 -0.22 14.05
C GLY A 73 2.92 -0.37 12.64
N LEU A 74 2.08 -0.71 11.65
CA LEU A 74 2.51 -0.90 10.26
C LEU A 74 3.08 0.40 9.71
N LEU A 75 2.38 1.52 9.88
CA LEU A 75 2.86 2.83 9.41
C LEU A 75 4.20 3.23 10.06
N CYS A 76 4.33 3.06 11.37
CA CYS A 76 5.59 3.32 12.08
C CYS A 76 6.73 2.45 11.54
N LYS A 77 6.46 1.18 11.22
CA LYS A 77 7.48 0.27 10.69
C LYS A 77 7.90 0.63 9.27
N VAL A 78 6.97 1.08 8.42
CA VAL A 78 7.29 1.62 7.08
C VAL A 78 8.20 2.85 7.22
N ALA A 79 7.86 3.78 8.13
CA ALA A 79 8.69 4.96 8.39
C ALA A 79 10.10 4.58 8.89
N GLU A 80 10.21 3.59 9.79
CA GLU A 80 11.50 3.06 10.27
C GLU A 80 12.33 2.49 9.12
N VAL A 81 11.73 1.69 8.22
CA VAL A 81 12.41 1.14 7.03
C VAL A 81 12.89 2.27 6.11
N GLY A 82 12.04 3.26 5.85
CA GLY A 82 12.40 4.42 5.04
C GLY A 82 13.58 5.18 5.63
N LYS A 83 13.56 5.47 6.94
CA LYS A 83 14.67 6.16 7.62
C LYS A 83 15.98 5.37 7.58
N LYS A 84 15.94 4.04 7.68
CA LYS A 84 17.13 3.17 7.51
C LYS A 84 17.71 3.20 6.11
N LYS A 85 16.89 3.53 5.10
CA LYS A 85 17.31 3.75 3.70
C LYS A 85 17.57 5.23 3.39
N GLU A 86 17.68 6.07 4.42
CA GLU A 86 17.89 7.51 4.29
C GLU A 86 16.78 8.25 3.52
N CYS A 87 15.59 7.64 3.38
CA CYS A 87 14.45 8.33 2.81
C CYS A 87 14.10 9.56 3.66
N VAL A 88 13.79 10.66 2.98
CA VAL A 88 13.44 11.95 3.60
C VAL A 88 11.93 12.21 3.66
N ARG A 89 11.12 11.39 2.97
CA ARG A 89 9.67 11.55 2.89
C ARG A 89 8.98 10.19 2.77
N LEU A 90 7.78 10.11 3.34
CA LEU A 90 6.78 9.08 3.07
C LEU A 90 5.59 9.75 2.39
N GLN A 91 5.13 9.21 1.27
CA GLN A 91 3.98 9.74 0.53
C GLN A 91 2.97 8.62 0.27
N LEU A 92 1.69 8.96 0.38
CA LEU A 92 0.56 8.06 0.17
C LEU A 92 -0.63 8.86 -0.35
N SER A 93 -1.59 8.15 -0.95
CA SER A 93 -2.86 8.72 -1.39
C SER A 93 -3.98 8.24 -0.47
N VAL A 94 -4.97 9.10 -0.24
CA VAL A 94 -6.16 8.78 0.54
C VAL A 94 -7.38 9.19 -0.29
N LEU A 95 -8.38 8.32 -0.36
CA LEU A 95 -9.65 8.62 -1.03
C LEU A 95 -10.38 9.77 -0.32
N ASP A 96 -11.10 10.58 -1.09
CA ASP A 96 -11.75 11.81 -0.63
C ASP A 96 -12.69 11.62 0.57
N TRP A 97 -13.43 10.52 0.58
CA TRP A 97 -14.40 10.15 1.60
C TRP A 97 -13.75 9.59 2.87
N ASN A 98 -12.48 9.19 2.82
CA ASN A 98 -11.80 8.52 3.94
C ASN A 98 -11.20 9.54 4.94
N THR A 99 -12.07 10.42 5.44
CA THR A 99 -11.74 11.37 6.52
C THR A 99 -11.11 10.69 7.74
N PRO A 100 -11.56 9.52 8.22
CA PRO A 100 -10.91 8.85 9.34
C PRO A 100 -9.41 8.56 9.11
N SER A 101 -9.03 8.15 7.90
CA SER A 101 -7.61 7.93 7.58
C SER A 101 -6.84 9.25 7.45
N ARG A 102 -7.43 10.28 6.84
CA ARG A 102 -6.81 11.62 6.75
C ARG A 102 -6.52 12.18 8.14
N ASP A 103 -7.48 12.11 9.06
CA ASP A 103 -7.32 12.56 10.45
C ASP A 103 -6.24 11.75 11.18
N PHE A 104 -6.22 10.43 10.97
CA PHE A 104 -5.19 9.55 11.53
C PHE A 104 -3.77 9.91 11.07
N TYR A 105 -3.58 10.27 9.79
CA TYR A 105 -2.28 10.69 9.26
C TYR A 105 -1.92 12.11 9.68
N ALA A 106 -2.88 13.05 9.66
CA ALA A 106 -2.69 14.43 10.11
C ALA A 106 -2.25 14.49 11.58
N ALA A 107 -2.84 13.66 12.45
CA ALA A 107 -2.42 13.51 13.85
C ALA A 107 -0.96 13.01 14.04
N LYS A 108 -0.29 12.59 12.97
CA LYS A 108 1.13 12.18 12.95
C LYS A 108 2.02 13.17 12.18
N GLY A 109 1.48 14.32 11.77
CA GLY A 109 2.20 15.36 11.06
C GLY A 109 2.18 15.24 9.53
N ALA A 110 1.35 14.37 8.95
CA ALA A 110 1.15 14.37 7.50
C ALA A 110 0.40 15.63 7.04
N GLN A 111 0.71 16.11 5.84
CA GLN A 111 0.02 17.24 5.19
C GLN A 111 -0.74 16.74 3.96
N ASP A 112 -1.92 17.30 3.74
CA ASP A 112 -2.72 17.02 2.53
C ASP A 112 -2.24 17.88 1.36
N LEU A 113 -1.45 17.26 0.47
CA LEU A 113 -0.85 17.95 -0.68
C LEU A 113 -1.87 18.40 -1.73
N THR A 114 -3.03 17.72 -1.82
CA THR A 114 -4.10 18.14 -2.71
C THR A 114 -4.66 19.48 -2.25
N VAL A 115 -4.84 19.65 -0.94
CA VAL A 115 -5.33 20.91 -0.34
C VAL A 115 -4.26 22.00 -0.36
N SER A 116 -3.01 21.68 -0.01
CA SER A 116 -1.96 22.70 0.15
C SER A 116 -1.31 23.12 -1.17
N GLU A 117 -1.22 22.23 -2.16
CA GLU A 117 -0.45 22.46 -3.39
C GLU A 117 -1.29 22.29 -4.67
N GLY A 118 -2.50 21.73 -4.61
CA GLY A 118 -3.39 21.62 -5.78
C GLY A 118 -2.97 20.55 -6.80
N TRP A 119 -2.31 19.47 -6.36
CA TRP A 119 -1.90 18.38 -7.25
C TRP A 119 -3.09 17.58 -7.80
N HIS A 120 -2.98 17.18 -9.07
CA HIS A 120 -3.89 16.23 -9.71
C HIS A 120 -3.21 14.86 -9.86
N ALA A 121 -3.91 13.79 -9.47
CA ALA A 121 -3.48 12.42 -9.76
C ALA A 121 -3.90 12.02 -11.19
N ILE A 122 -2.92 11.86 -12.09
CA ILE A 122 -3.12 11.51 -13.50
C ILE A 122 -2.55 10.10 -13.77
N ARG A 123 -3.28 9.27 -14.52
CA ARG A 123 -2.90 7.89 -14.83
C ARG A 123 -2.97 7.61 -16.33
N PHE A 124 -1.97 6.91 -16.85
CA PHE A 124 -2.03 6.19 -18.12
C PHE A 124 -2.07 4.70 -17.80
N ASP A 125 -3.06 3.98 -18.32
CA ASP A 125 -3.20 2.54 -18.13
C ASP A 125 -3.65 1.83 -19.41
N GLY A 126 -3.45 0.50 -19.42
CA GLY A 126 -3.87 -0.37 -20.52
C GLY A 126 -3.44 0.16 -21.89
N PRO A 127 -4.37 0.22 -22.88
CA PRO A 127 -4.04 0.66 -24.24
C PRO A 127 -3.42 2.06 -24.31
N SER A 128 -3.76 2.97 -23.40
CA SER A 128 -3.22 4.34 -23.39
C SER A 128 -1.73 4.33 -23.06
N LEU A 129 -1.29 3.47 -22.14
CA LEU A 129 0.14 3.28 -21.83
C LEU A 129 0.88 2.60 -22.99
N ASP A 130 0.28 1.57 -23.59
CA ASP A 130 0.87 0.88 -24.75
C ASP A 130 1.06 1.83 -25.94
N ASN A 131 0.12 2.73 -26.16
CA ASN A 131 0.20 3.73 -27.23
C ASN A 131 1.30 4.75 -26.93
N LEU A 132 1.41 5.24 -25.69
CA LEU A 132 2.46 6.17 -25.28
C LEU A 132 3.86 5.54 -25.44
N ALA A 133 4.03 4.25 -25.10
CA ALA A 133 5.29 3.54 -25.28
C ALA A 133 5.72 3.45 -26.76
N LYS A 134 4.77 3.32 -27.70
CA LYS A 134 5.05 3.30 -29.15
C LYS A 134 5.51 4.66 -29.68
N GLU A 135 5.24 5.75 -28.97
CA GLU A 135 5.75 7.07 -29.36
C GLU A 135 7.26 7.20 -29.19
N ALA A 136 7.86 6.47 -28.24
CA ALA A 136 9.31 6.47 -28.05
C ALA A 136 10.08 5.95 -29.28
N ALA A 137 9.47 5.09 -30.11
CA ALA A 137 10.08 4.62 -31.35
C ALA A 137 10.06 5.66 -32.49
N LYS A 138 9.40 6.81 -32.28
CA LYS A 138 9.28 7.92 -33.25
C LYS A 138 10.17 9.12 -32.90
N ILE A 139 10.87 9.06 -31.78
CA ILE A 139 11.85 10.05 -31.31
C ILE A 139 13.25 9.54 -31.64
#